data_AF-A0A8T7ELD7-F1
#
_entry.id   AF-A0A8T7ELD7-F1
#
_cell.length_a   1.000
_cell.length_b   1.000
_cell.length_c   1.000
_cell.angle_alpha   90.00
_cell.angle_beta   90.00
_cell.angle_gamma   90.00
#
_symmetry.space_group_name_H-M   'P 1'
#
loop_
_entity.id
_entity.type
_entity.pdbx_description
1 polymer ?
#
loop_
_entity_poly.entity_id
_entity_poly.type
_entity_poly.pdbx_seq_one_letter_code
_entity_poly.pdbx_strand_id
1 'polypeptide(L)'
;MLLRPELVLAFNVHTGLTYHSLTLAKRRGIPVIHHLQDAMTFTYGKLVHFATPEARCPIESEQYRLPPLYNLRTYRLRFNPLRNVVIRRVLGGVDRLTCSSAALRDASWRTAGARRTSCIRG
;
A
#
# COMPACT_ATOMS: atom_id res chain seq x y z
N MET A 1 5.32 -11.47 -31.70
CA MET A 1 6.02 -11.98 -30.49
C MET A 1 5.11 -11.72 -29.29
N LEU A 2 4.64 -12.77 -28.61
CA LEU A 2 3.87 -12.59 -27.36
C LEU A 2 4.85 -12.40 -26.21
N LEU A 3 4.70 -11.31 -25.44
CA LEU A 3 5.48 -11.08 -24.22
C LEU A 3 5.04 -12.07 -23.14
N ARG A 4 5.99 -12.87 -22.63
CA ARG A 4 5.79 -13.75 -21.47
C ARG A 4 6.75 -13.32 -20.35
N PRO A 5 6.29 -12.48 -19.40
CA PRO A 5 7.15 -12.02 -18.32
C PRO A 5 7.43 -13.16 -17.34
N GLU A 6 8.67 -13.21 -16.85
CA GLU A 6 9.09 -14.15 -15.81
C GLU A 6 8.74 -13.65 -14.40
N LEU A 7 8.56 -12.34 -14.26
CA LEU A 7 8.27 -11.65 -13.01
C LEU A 7 7.43 -10.42 -13.29
N VAL A 8 6.49 -10.12 -12.40
CA VAL A 8 5.80 -8.81 -12.37
C VAL A 8 6.27 -8.04 -11.14
N LEU A 9 7.01 -6.96 -11.39
CA LEU A 9 7.32 -5.95 -10.38
C LEU A 9 6.38 -4.75 -10.56
N ALA A 10 5.44 -4.59 -9.62
CA ALA A 10 4.47 -3.51 -9.66
C ALA A 10 4.80 -2.45 -8.60
N PHE A 11 5.23 -1.28 -9.03
CA PHE A 11 5.22 -0.06 -8.21
C PHE A 11 3.79 0.45 -8.20
N ASN A 12 3.22 0.69 -7.02
CA ASN A 12 1.90 1.30 -6.79
C ASN A 12 0.87 1.26 -7.94
N VAL A 13 -0.26 0.61 -7.72
CA VAL A 13 -1.28 0.48 -8.77
C VAL A 13 -2.18 1.73 -8.79
N HIS A 14 -1.92 2.62 -9.76
CA HIS A 14 -2.63 3.89 -9.97
C HIS A 14 -3.82 3.74 -10.93
N THR A 15 -4.61 4.81 -11.09
CA THR A 15 -5.93 4.90 -11.76
C THR A 15 -6.09 4.17 -13.10
N GLY A 16 -5.04 3.98 -13.89
CA GLY A 16 -5.10 3.26 -15.16
C GLY A 16 -5.12 1.73 -15.05
N LEU A 17 -4.77 1.18 -13.88
CA LEU A 17 -4.75 -0.25 -13.61
C LEU A 17 -5.41 -0.51 -12.25
N THR A 18 -6.10 -1.63 -12.13
CA THR A 18 -6.66 -2.03 -10.83
C THR A 18 -5.70 -3.01 -10.16
N TYR A 19 -5.75 -3.08 -8.83
CA TYR A 19 -5.03 -4.12 -8.08
C TYR A 19 -5.37 -5.54 -8.57
N HIS A 20 -6.51 -5.74 -9.24
CA HIS A 20 -6.87 -7.00 -9.89
C HIS A 20 -5.83 -7.48 -10.91
N SER A 21 -5.08 -6.59 -11.56
CA SER A 21 -4.00 -6.96 -12.46
C SER A 21 -2.93 -7.83 -11.78
N LEU A 22 -2.67 -7.61 -10.48
CA LEU A 22 -1.77 -8.46 -9.69
C LEU A 22 -2.35 -9.87 -9.50
N THR A 23 -3.66 -9.95 -9.27
CA THR A 23 -4.36 -11.24 -9.18
C THR A 23 -4.30 -12.00 -10.49
N LEU A 24 -4.44 -11.32 -11.63
CA LEU A 24 -4.34 -11.95 -12.96
C LEU A 24 -2.93 -12.51 -13.22
N ALA A 25 -1.88 -11.78 -12.85
CA ALA A 25 -0.51 -12.27 -12.94
C ALA A 25 -0.31 -13.54 -12.08
N LYS A 26 -0.79 -13.53 -10.83
CA LYS A 26 -0.77 -14.71 -9.95
C LYS A 26 -1.53 -15.90 -10.50
N ARG A 27 -2.71 -15.69 -11.10
CA ARG A 27 -3.50 -16.76 -11.73
C ARG A 27 -2.80 -17.41 -12.91
N ARG A 28 -1.89 -16.70 -13.57
CA ARG A 28 -1.04 -17.24 -14.65
C ARG A 28 0.24 -17.92 -14.15
N GLY A 29 0.40 -18.08 -12.84
CA GLY A 29 1.60 -18.67 -12.24
C GLY A 29 2.83 -17.76 -12.28
N ILE A 30 2.67 -16.47 -12.62
CA ILE A 30 3.78 -15.53 -12.67
C ILE A 30 4.02 -14.98 -11.26
N PRO A 31 5.26 -15.03 -10.74
CA PRO A 31 5.62 -14.38 -9.48
C PRO A 31 5.32 -12.87 -9.51
N VAL A 32 4.83 -12.33 -8.40
CA VAL A 32 4.47 -10.92 -8.24
C VAL A 32 5.15 -10.32 -7.01
N ILE A 33 5.91 -9.27 -7.25
CA ILE A 33 6.44 -8.38 -6.21
C ILE A 33 5.71 -7.05 -6.33
N HIS A 34 5.12 -6.58 -5.23
CA HIS A 34 4.53 -5.25 -5.19
C HIS A 34 5.36 -4.31 -4.33
N HIS A 35 5.84 -3.23 -4.93
CA HIS A 35 6.61 -2.20 -4.28
C HIS A 35 5.69 -1.06 -3.81
N LEU A 36 5.65 -0.86 -2.51
CA LEU A 36 4.97 0.24 -1.84
C LEU A 36 5.83 1.49 -1.97
N GLN A 37 5.43 2.39 -2.86
CA GLN A 37 6.11 3.67 -3.06
C GLN A 37 5.53 4.76 -2.16
N ASP A 38 4.23 4.67 -1.85
CA ASP A 38 3.53 5.56 -0.95
C ASP A 38 2.45 4.82 -0.14
N ALA A 39 1.66 5.58 0.62
CA ALA A 39 0.63 5.06 1.52
C ALA A 39 -0.71 4.75 0.83
N MET A 40 -0.84 4.87 -0.50
CA MET A 40 -2.14 4.74 -1.19
C MET A 40 -2.75 3.34 -1.10
N THR A 41 -1.99 2.33 -0.70
CA THR A 41 -2.56 1.00 -0.40
C THR A 41 -3.58 1.03 0.75
N PHE A 42 -3.57 2.05 1.60
CA PHE A 42 -4.49 2.19 2.73
C PHE A 42 -5.06 3.60 2.95
N THR A 43 -4.48 4.64 2.35
CA THR A 43 -5.07 5.99 2.26
C THR A 43 -5.48 6.29 0.83
N TYR A 44 -6.42 7.22 0.64
CA TYR A 44 -6.82 7.69 -0.69
C TYR A 44 -5.95 8.84 -1.21
N GLY A 45 -5.10 9.42 -0.35
CA GLY A 45 -4.21 10.53 -0.67
C GLY A 45 -2.91 10.46 0.12
N LYS A 46 -2.26 11.61 0.30
CA LYS A 46 -1.02 11.71 1.08
C LYS A 46 -1.28 11.44 2.56
N LEU A 47 -0.39 10.69 3.21
CA LEU A 47 -0.46 10.44 4.63
C LEU A 47 0.24 11.58 5.39
N VAL A 48 -0.53 12.59 5.80
CA VAL A 48 0.02 13.83 6.41
C VAL A 48 -0.62 14.19 7.75
N HIS A 49 -1.50 13.33 8.29
CA HIS A 49 -2.27 13.64 9.49
C HIS A 49 -1.43 13.82 10.77
N PHE A 50 -0.19 13.29 10.78
CA PHE A 50 0.77 13.44 11.87
C PHE A 50 1.76 14.61 11.65
N ALA A 51 1.75 15.23 10.47
CA ALA A 51 2.67 16.31 10.11
C ALA A 51 2.04 17.67 10.44
N THR A 52 1.87 17.95 11.74
CA THR A 52 1.39 19.26 12.22
C THR A 52 2.57 20.18 12.56
N PRO A 53 2.39 21.51 12.61
CA PRO A 53 3.46 22.44 12.99
C PRO A 53 4.09 22.15 14.36
N GLU A 54 3.34 21.52 15.26
CA GLU A 54 3.75 21.18 16.63
C GLU A 54 4.38 19.78 16.73
N ALA A 55 4.39 19.02 15.62
CA ALA A 55 4.92 17.67 15.60
C ALA A 55 6.43 17.66 15.91
N ARG A 56 6.83 16.86 16.90
CA ARG A 56 8.23 16.67 17.27
C ARG A 56 8.81 15.50 16.50
N CYS A 57 10.04 15.65 16.03
CA CYS A 57 10.82 14.56 15.46
C CYS A 57 11.64 13.84 16.55
N PRO A 58 11.87 12.52 16.44
CA PRO A 58 11.36 11.63 15.39
C PRO A 58 9.85 11.35 15.54
N ILE A 59 9.17 11.10 14.42
CA ILE A 59 7.77 10.68 14.43
C ILE A 59 7.70 9.24 14.93
N GLU A 60 6.96 9.02 16.01
CA GLU A 60 6.76 7.71 16.60
C GLU A 60 5.92 6.81 15.68
N SER A 61 6.20 5.51 15.71
CA SER A 61 5.55 4.53 14.83
C SER A 61 4.02 4.51 14.97
N GLU A 62 3.51 4.77 16.17
CA GLU A 62 2.09 4.87 16.51
C GLU A 62 1.40 6.01 15.76
N GLN A 63 2.12 7.10 15.49
CA GLN A 63 1.58 8.28 14.82
C GLN A 63 1.31 8.04 13.33
N TYR A 64 1.88 6.99 12.72
CA TYR A 64 1.55 6.64 11.33
C TYR A 64 0.20 5.94 11.19
N ARG A 65 -0.39 5.45 12.29
CA ARG A 65 -1.66 4.73 12.26
C ARG A 65 -2.79 5.68 11.87
N LEU A 66 -3.51 5.34 10.79
CA LEU A 66 -4.67 6.12 10.39
C LEU A 66 -5.71 6.22 11.52
N PRO A 67 -6.17 7.43 11.86
CA PRO A 67 -7.29 7.62 12.77
C PRO A 67 -8.55 6.91 12.26
N PRO A 68 -9.44 6.45 13.17
CA PRO A 68 -10.74 5.93 12.79
C PRO A 68 -11.48 6.91 11.87
N LEU A 69 -12.12 6.39 10.83
CA LEU A 69 -12.89 7.16 9.85
C LEU A 69 -12.10 8.24 9.10
N TYR A 70 -10.76 8.29 9.16
CA TYR A 70 -9.96 9.29 8.46
C TYR A 70 -10.30 9.36 6.96
N ASN A 71 -10.24 8.22 6.26
CA ASN A 71 -10.56 8.16 4.85
C ASN A 71 -12.01 8.56 4.55
N LEU A 72 -12.96 8.20 5.42
CA LEU A 72 -14.37 8.56 5.27
C LEU A 72 -14.55 10.08 5.41
N ARG A 73 -13.91 10.70 6.40
CA ARG A 73 -13.97 12.16 6.62
C ARG A 73 -13.34 12.93 5.47
N THR A 74 -12.17 12.47 4.99
CA THR A 74 -11.43 13.17 3.94
C THR A 74 -12.09 13.05 2.57
N TYR A 75 -12.63 11.87 2.22
CA TYR A 75 -13.13 11.61 0.86
C TYR A 75 -14.66 11.61 0.75
N ARG A 76 -15.39 11.59 1.87
CA ARG A 76 -16.86 11.71 1.95
C ARG A 76 -17.56 10.80 0.93
N LEU A 77 -18.20 11.39 -0.08
CA LEU A 77 -18.96 10.68 -1.12
C LEU A 77 -18.08 9.81 -2.05
N ARG A 78 -16.76 10.06 -2.08
CA ARG A 78 -15.79 9.27 -2.86
C ARG A 78 -15.17 8.13 -2.04
N PHE A 79 -15.55 7.99 -0.77
CA PHE A 79 -15.04 6.93 0.08
C PHE A 79 -15.72 5.59 -0.27
N ASN A 80 -14.91 4.60 -0.60
CA ASN A 80 -15.33 3.22 -0.75
C ASN A 80 -14.82 2.38 0.46
N PRO A 81 -15.70 1.90 1.35
CA PRO A 81 -15.28 1.11 2.51
C PRO A 81 -14.67 -0.24 2.14
N LEU A 82 -15.05 -0.80 1.00
CA LEU A 82 -14.56 -2.10 0.52
C LEU A 82 -13.18 -2.00 -0.13
N ARG A 83 -12.76 -0.80 -0.58
CA ARG A 83 -11.47 -0.60 -1.27
C ARG A 83 -10.31 -1.21 -0.48
N ASN A 84 -10.17 -0.82 0.78
CA ASN A 84 -9.04 -1.27 1.60
C ASN A 84 -9.11 -2.77 1.90
N VAL A 85 -10.32 -3.34 2.02
CA VAL A 85 -10.50 -4.80 2.19
C VAL A 85 -10.03 -5.54 0.94
N VAL A 86 -10.44 -5.08 -0.25
CA VAL A 86 -10.05 -5.66 -1.54
C VAL A 86 -8.55 -5.53 -1.76
N ILE A 87 -7.97 -4.35 -1.52
CA ILE A 87 -6.52 -4.14 -1.66
C ILE A 87 -5.76 -5.08 -0.72
N ARG A 88 -6.13 -5.16 0.56
CA ARG A 88 -5.49 -6.08 1.51
C ARG A 88 -5.59 -7.53 1.06
N ARG A 89 -6.75 -7.95 0.53
CA ARG A 89 -6.94 -9.31 0.00
C ARG A 89 -5.99 -9.59 -1.17
N VAL A 90 -5.87 -8.64 -2.11
CA VAL A 90 -4.98 -8.77 -3.26
C VAL A 90 -3.51 -8.78 -2.81
N LEU A 91 -3.10 -7.85 -1.96
CA LEU A 91 -1.73 -7.77 -1.42
C LEU A 91 -1.39 -8.97 -0.52
N GLY A 92 -2.39 -9.64 0.06
CA GLY A 92 -2.19 -10.93 0.72
C GLY A 92 -1.82 -12.06 -0.24
N GLY A 93 -2.18 -11.95 -1.52
CA GLY A 93 -1.90 -12.94 -2.56
C GLY A 93 -0.61 -12.73 -3.35
N VAL A 94 0.07 -11.59 -3.21
CA VAL A 94 1.38 -11.39 -3.86
C VAL A 94 2.49 -12.13 -3.13
N ASP A 95 3.56 -12.46 -3.85
CA ASP A 95 4.68 -13.25 -3.30
C ASP A 95 5.52 -12.42 -2.34
N ARG A 96 5.76 -11.15 -2.67
CA ARG A 96 6.53 -10.24 -1.82
C ARG A 96 6.00 -8.82 -1.86
N LEU A 97 6.06 -8.16 -0.71
CA LEU A 97 5.88 -6.72 -0.57
C LEU A 97 7.24 -6.07 -0.31
N THR A 98 7.54 -5.01 -1.03
CA THR A 98 8.73 -4.18 -0.77
C THR A 98 8.34 -2.74 -0.47
N CYS A 99 9.21 -1.99 0.20
CA CYS A 99 8.99 -0.57 0.55
C CYS A 99 10.23 0.28 0.29
N SER A 100 9.99 1.57 0.05
CA SER A 100 11.02 2.60 -0.12
C SER A 100 11.65 3.07 1.20
N SER A 101 10.94 3.00 2.33
CA SER A 101 11.44 3.48 3.62
C SER A 101 10.88 2.72 4.82
N ALA A 102 11.65 2.69 5.92
CA ALA A 102 11.22 2.10 7.19
C ALA A 102 9.91 2.74 7.71
N ALA A 103 9.78 4.07 7.59
CA ALA A 103 8.55 4.77 7.96
C ALA A 103 7.32 4.25 7.19
N LEU A 104 7.46 4.03 5.87
CA LEU A 104 6.36 3.49 5.07
C LEU A 104 6.04 2.04 5.41
N ARG A 105 7.04 1.24 5.77
CA ARG A 105 6.84 -0.12 6.29
C ARG A 105 6.00 -0.10 7.54
N ASP A 106 6.36 0.73 8.50
CA ASP A 106 5.71 0.78 9.81
C ASP A 106 4.27 1.27 9.67
N ALA A 107 4.04 2.30 8.84
CA ALA A 107 2.70 2.77 8.47
C ALA A 107 1.84 1.65 7.82
N SER A 108 2.42 0.90 6.89
CA SER A 108 1.75 -0.20 6.19
C SER A 108 1.46 -1.39 7.11
N TRP A 109 2.36 -1.70 8.04
CA TRP A 109 2.17 -2.75 9.03
C TRP A 109 1.03 -2.43 9.97
N ARG A 110 1.03 -1.22 10.54
CA ARG A 110 0.03 -0.77 11.52
C ARG A 110 -1.34 -0.57 10.89
N THR A 111 -1.40 -0.10 9.64
CA THR A 111 -2.67 0.31 9.02
C THR A 111 -3.21 -0.69 8.01
N ALA A 112 -2.36 -1.33 7.21
CA ALA A 112 -2.80 -2.28 6.18
C ALA A 112 -2.62 -3.75 6.59
N GLY A 113 -1.92 -4.03 7.70
CA GLY A 113 -1.61 -5.40 8.13
C GLY A 113 -0.58 -6.10 7.24
N ALA A 114 0.20 -5.34 6.46
CA ALA A 114 1.14 -5.84 5.47
C ALA A 114 2.45 -6.39 6.09
N ARG A 115 2.37 -7.37 7.00
CA ARG A 115 3.51 -7.82 7.83
C ARG A 115 4.70 -8.42 7.07
N ARG A 116 4.52 -8.83 5.80
CA ARG A 116 5.56 -9.44 4.94
C ARG A 116 6.37 -8.43 4.12
N THR A 117 6.26 -7.13 4.43
CA THR A 117 6.98 -6.08 3.70
C THR A 117 8.45 -6.00 4.12
N SER A 118 9.36 -6.12 3.15
CA SER A 118 10.80 -5.85 3.34
C SER A 118 11.18 -4.53 2.68
N CYS A 119 11.82 -3.63 3.41
CA CYS A 119 12.36 -2.43 2.77
C CYS A 119 13.67 -2.73 2.07
N ILE A 120 13.83 -2.13 0.91
CA ILE A 120 15.11 -2.08 0.22
C ILE A 120 15.95 -1.11 1.04
N ARG A 121 17.08 -1.58 1.59
CA ARG A 121 18.02 -0.69 2.29
C ARG A 121 18.59 0.27 1.25
N GLY A 122 18.34 1.57 1.45
CA GLY A 122 19.12 2.63 0.83
C GLY A 122 20.46 2.76 1.51
#